data_AF-M1PVE8-F1
#
_entry.id   AF-M1PVE8-F1
#
_cell.length_a   1.000
_cell.length_b   1.000
_cell.length_c   1.000
_cell.angle_alpha   90.00
_cell.angle_beta   90.00
_cell.angle_gamma   90.00
#
_symmetry.space_group_name_H-M   'P 1'
#
loop_
_entity.id
_entity.type
_entity.pdbx_description
1 polymer ?
#
loop_
_entity_poly.entity_id
_entity_poly.type
_entity_poly.pdbx_seq_one_letter_code
_entity_poly.pdbx_strand_id
1 'polypeptide(L)'
;MKKKISLLVLSLVLIFAITVTATELKEAEVVRVIDGDTLEARLKVGTAKIRYIGIDTPETHGKVERYGKEASGYNKSLVGDKTVWLEIGEEARDKYGRLLAYVYLDPAKKSMVNAILAAQGYAEVMTIPPNVKFADTFKELVKNAREGNRGLWSEEDSEQNNSEPVTGAGSCIEVLNNTSQEGFEDISGIGEGIAERLVNAQPFGPCKSVGCIKTDLREVSYVGKGRADDLLEHLCPEIIE
;
A
#
# COMPACT_ATOMS: atom_id res chain seq x y z
N MET A 1 44.77 42.80 -28.40
CA MET A 1 44.73 41.33 -28.20
C MET A 1 43.51 40.97 -27.33
N LYS A 2 42.45 40.41 -27.92
CA LYS A 2 41.23 40.02 -27.21
C LYS A 2 41.40 38.59 -26.66
N LYS A 3 41.42 38.42 -25.33
CA LYS A 3 41.42 37.09 -24.69
C LYS A 3 40.01 36.49 -24.82
N LYS A 4 39.85 35.42 -25.60
CA LYS A 4 38.65 34.58 -25.64
C LYS A 4 38.64 33.74 -24.36
N ILE A 5 37.83 34.12 -23.37
CA ILE A 5 37.54 33.25 -22.22
C ILE A 5 36.59 32.16 -22.74
N SER A 6 37.06 30.92 -22.68
CA SER A 6 36.37 29.72 -23.17
C SER A 6 35.04 29.54 -22.45
N LEU A 7 33.94 29.61 -23.21
CA LEU A 7 32.56 29.42 -22.74
C LEU A 7 32.22 27.95 -22.42
N LEU A 8 33.23 27.08 -22.33
CA LEU A 8 33.06 25.61 -22.26
C LEU A 8 33.15 25.04 -20.84
N VAL A 9 33.47 25.86 -19.84
CA VAL A 9 33.57 25.43 -18.44
C VAL A 9 32.25 25.63 -17.67
N LEU A 10 31.32 26.44 -18.19
CA LEU A 10 30.05 26.73 -17.51
C LEU A 10 28.98 25.65 -17.74
N SER A 11 29.06 24.86 -18.81
CA SER A 11 28.09 23.77 -19.03
C SER A 11 28.43 22.47 -18.29
N LEU A 12 29.69 22.28 -17.87
CA LEU A 12 30.09 21.06 -17.14
C LEU A 12 29.73 21.14 -15.64
N VAL A 13 29.60 22.34 -15.08
CA VAL A 13 29.16 22.56 -13.69
C VAL A 13 27.64 22.43 -13.54
N LEU A 14 26.87 22.66 -14.62
CA LEU A 14 25.41 22.57 -14.59
C LEU A 14 24.86 21.13 -14.68
N ILE A 15 25.69 20.16 -15.06
CA ILE A 15 25.27 18.75 -15.20
C ILE A 15 25.41 17.98 -13.87
N PHE A 16 26.09 18.53 -12.85
CA PHE A 16 26.48 17.78 -11.65
C PHE A 16 25.66 18.05 -10.38
N ALA A 17 24.45 18.62 -10.47
CA ALA A 17 23.66 18.91 -9.26
C ALA A 17 22.16 18.57 -9.36
N ILE A 18 21.79 17.59 -10.17
CA ILE A 18 20.54 16.86 -9.91
C ILE A 18 20.90 15.72 -8.95
N THR A 19 21.14 16.06 -7.69
CA THR A 19 21.06 15.06 -6.63
C THR A 19 19.58 14.76 -6.47
N VAL A 20 19.10 13.74 -7.20
CA VAL A 20 17.84 13.10 -6.85
C VAL A 20 18.08 12.51 -5.47
N THR A 21 17.70 13.23 -4.42
CA THR A 21 17.67 12.70 -3.06
C THR A 21 16.51 11.73 -3.01
N ALA A 22 16.75 10.50 -3.48
CA ALA A 22 15.84 9.40 -3.20
C ALA A 22 15.73 9.31 -1.67
N THR A 23 14.53 9.48 -1.13
CA THR A 23 14.28 9.28 0.30
C THR A 23 14.73 7.87 0.66
N GLU A 24 15.85 7.79 1.38
CA GLU A 24 16.55 6.54 1.68
C GLU A 24 15.66 5.67 2.58
N LEU A 25 15.20 4.55 2.05
CA LEU A 25 14.49 3.55 2.83
C LEU A 25 15.44 2.92 3.86
N LYS A 26 14.93 2.68 5.07
CA LYS A 26 15.66 1.95 6.09
C LYS A 26 15.19 0.50 6.10
N GLU A 27 16.10 -0.39 5.75
CA GLU A 27 15.90 -1.83 5.85
C GLU A 27 15.79 -2.25 7.32
N ALA A 28 14.80 -3.10 7.63
CA ALA A 28 14.55 -3.58 8.98
C ALA A 28 14.06 -5.02 8.97
N GLU A 29 14.63 -5.87 9.83
CA GLU A 29 14.22 -7.27 10.03
C GLU A 29 13.11 -7.31 11.08
N VAL A 30 11.93 -7.83 10.74
CA VAL A 30 10.79 -7.90 11.66
C VAL A 30 11.07 -8.90 12.77
N VAL A 31 11.07 -8.43 14.02
CA VAL A 31 11.27 -9.26 15.22
C VAL A 31 9.93 -9.82 15.70
N ARG A 32 8.89 -8.98 15.71
CA ARG A 32 7.52 -9.40 16.00
C ARG A 32 6.52 -8.34 15.57
N VAL A 33 5.30 -8.79 15.25
CA VAL A 33 4.14 -7.92 15.12
C VAL A 33 3.51 -7.74 16.50
N ILE A 34 3.29 -6.47 16.89
CA ILE A 34 2.67 -6.12 18.17
C ILE A 34 1.14 -6.11 18.00
N ASP A 35 0.64 -5.40 17.00
CA ASP A 35 -0.79 -5.30 16.66
C ASP A 35 -0.97 -5.02 15.15
N GLY A 36 -2.14 -4.53 14.72
CA GLY A 36 -2.44 -4.34 13.30
C GLY A 36 -1.60 -3.25 12.62
N ASP A 37 -1.03 -2.31 13.37
CA ASP A 37 -0.30 -1.16 12.80
C ASP A 37 1.01 -0.83 13.51
N THR A 38 1.42 -1.70 14.43
CA THR A 38 2.65 -1.59 15.20
C THR A 38 3.44 -2.90 15.11
N LEU A 39 4.72 -2.78 14.78
CA LEU A 39 5.69 -3.89 14.82
C LEU A 39 6.93 -3.51 15.62
N GLU A 40 7.73 -4.50 15.96
CA GLU A 40 9.09 -4.34 16.47
C GLU A 40 10.06 -4.93 15.44
N ALA A 41 11.06 -4.15 15.04
CA ALA A 41 12.04 -4.57 14.04
C ALA A 41 13.47 -4.17 14.43
N ARG A 42 14.43 -4.95 13.93
CA ARG A 42 15.86 -4.72 14.07
C ARG A 42 16.36 -3.91 12.88
N LEU A 43 16.85 -2.72 13.15
CA LEU A 43 17.58 -1.86 12.22
C LEU A 43 19.08 -1.95 12.48
N LYS A 44 19.89 -1.41 11.56
CA LYS A 44 21.36 -1.31 11.74
C LYS A 44 21.79 -0.62 13.05
N VAL A 45 20.97 0.29 13.54
CA VAL A 45 21.24 1.11 14.74
C VAL A 45 20.64 0.51 16.03
N GLY A 46 19.94 -0.63 15.94
CA GLY A 46 19.29 -1.27 17.08
C GLY A 46 17.83 -1.66 16.80
N THR A 47 17.15 -2.14 17.82
CA THR A 47 15.73 -2.54 17.73
C THR A 47 14.83 -1.35 18.02
N ALA A 48 13.76 -1.19 17.24
CA ALA A 48 12.77 -0.13 17.43
C ALA A 48 11.35 -0.66 17.25
N LYS A 49 10.41 -0.06 17.99
CA LYS A 49 8.98 -0.16 17.68
C LYS A 49 8.64 0.80 16.54
N ILE A 50 7.92 0.33 15.55
CA ILE A 50 7.51 1.06 14.36
C ILE A 50 5.98 1.20 14.40
N ARG A 51 5.47 2.43 14.29
CA ARG A 51 4.03 2.72 14.16
C ARG A 51 3.74 3.19 12.73
N TYR A 52 2.75 2.56 12.11
CA TYR A 52 2.41 2.80 10.70
C TYR A 52 1.72 4.15 10.55
N ILE A 53 2.27 5.03 9.71
CA ILE A 53 1.70 6.36 9.49
C ILE A 53 0.37 6.27 8.72
N GLY A 54 -0.59 7.12 9.09
CA GLY A 54 -1.77 7.41 8.28
C GLY A 54 -2.96 6.49 8.52
N ILE A 55 -2.76 5.41 9.28
CA ILE A 55 -3.77 4.39 9.55
C ILE A 55 -3.83 4.03 11.03
N ASP A 56 -4.99 3.57 11.49
CA ASP A 56 -5.22 3.09 12.86
C ASP A 56 -6.03 1.80 12.82
N THR A 57 -5.52 0.77 13.45
CA THR A 57 -6.15 -0.55 13.52
C THR A 57 -6.77 -0.77 14.89
N PRO A 58 -7.84 -1.59 15.02
CA PRO A 58 -8.42 -1.82 16.32
C PRO A 58 -7.42 -2.46 17.28
N GLU A 59 -7.41 -1.96 18.50
CA GLU A 59 -6.39 -2.31 19.47
C GLU A 59 -6.54 -3.76 19.97
N THR A 60 -5.40 -4.46 20.08
CA THR A 60 -5.34 -5.83 20.62
C THR A 60 -4.89 -5.90 22.07
N HIS A 61 -4.40 -4.79 22.61
CA HIS A 61 -3.87 -4.67 23.97
C HIS A 61 -4.67 -3.63 24.76
N GLY A 62 -4.90 -3.90 26.04
CA GLY A 62 -5.76 -3.03 26.87
C GLY A 62 -7.24 -3.30 26.61
N LYS A 63 -7.97 -2.29 26.09
CA LYS A 63 -9.37 -2.49 25.68
C LYS A 63 -9.35 -3.15 24.30
N VAL A 64 -9.47 -4.47 24.28
CA VAL A 64 -9.54 -5.23 23.01
C VAL A 64 -10.74 -4.76 22.21
N GLU A 65 -10.47 -4.25 21.01
CA GLU A 65 -11.50 -3.76 20.10
C GLU A 65 -11.92 -4.87 19.12
N ARG A 66 -13.14 -4.73 18.60
CA ARG A 66 -13.66 -5.64 17.57
C ARG A 66 -12.71 -5.62 16.37
N TYR A 67 -12.43 -6.77 15.77
CA TYR A 67 -11.46 -6.95 14.67
C TYR A 67 -9.98 -6.73 15.01
N GLY A 68 -9.60 -6.45 16.27
CA GLY A 68 -8.19 -6.22 16.59
C GLY A 68 -7.30 -7.44 16.30
N LYS A 69 -7.77 -8.65 16.66
CA LYS A 69 -7.00 -9.89 16.44
C LYS A 69 -6.84 -10.20 14.96
N GLU A 70 -7.87 -9.91 14.19
CA GLU A 70 -7.95 -10.09 12.75
C GLU A 70 -6.98 -9.14 12.04
N ALA A 71 -7.00 -7.85 12.40
CA ALA A 71 -6.06 -6.86 11.88
C ALA A 71 -4.60 -7.21 12.22
N SER A 72 -4.33 -7.59 13.48
CA SER A 72 -3.01 -8.04 13.91
C SER A 72 -2.56 -9.31 13.21
N GLY A 73 -3.46 -10.29 13.04
CA GLY A 73 -3.20 -11.53 12.32
C GLY A 73 -2.88 -11.28 10.84
N TYR A 74 -3.60 -10.36 10.20
CA TYR A 74 -3.36 -10.00 8.82
C TYR A 74 -2.04 -9.25 8.64
N ASN A 75 -1.75 -8.24 9.48
CA ASN A 75 -0.43 -7.59 9.48
C ASN A 75 0.70 -8.63 9.68
N LYS A 76 0.53 -9.58 10.61
CA LYS A 76 1.47 -10.68 10.82
C LYS A 76 1.66 -11.55 9.58
N SER A 77 0.61 -11.87 8.82
CA SER A 77 0.76 -12.62 7.57
C SER A 77 1.54 -11.86 6.50
N LEU A 78 1.45 -10.52 6.51
CA LEU A 78 2.14 -9.67 5.54
C LEU A 78 3.62 -9.49 5.86
N VAL A 79 3.97 -9.22 7.13
CA VAL A 79 5.33 -8.78 7.52
C VAL A 79 6.07 -9.74 8.46
N GLY A 80 5.40 -10.75 9.00
CA GLY A 80 6.00 -11.69 9.96
C GLY A 80 7.21 -12.40 9.36
N ASP A 81 8.31 -12.44 10.12
CA ASP A 81 9.58 -13.10 9.76
C ASP A 81 10.20 -12.62 8.43
N LYS A 82 9.84 -11.41 7.97
CA LYS A 82 10.35 -10.79 6.73
C LYS A 82 11.27 -9.60 7.02
N THR A 83 12.05 -9.24 6.00
CA THR A 83 12.65 -7.90 5.91
C THR A 83 11.64 -6.93 5.31
N VAL A 84 11.54 -5.74 5.91
CA VAL A 84 10.70 -4.64 5.43
C VAL A 84 11.55 -3.39 5.19
N TRP A 85 11.01 -2.47 4.40
CA TRP A 85 11.65 -1.19 4.10
C TRP A 85 10.80 -0.05 4.65
N LEU A 86 11.44 0.83 5.42
CA LEU A 86 10.79 1.90 6.14
C LEU A 86 11.07 3.24 5.46
N GLU A 87 10.01 3.91 4.99
CA GLU A 87 10.06 5.33 4.69
C GLU A 87 9.68 6.10 5.95
N ILE A 88 10.69 6.70 6.60
CA ILE A 88 10.50 7.44 7.84
C ILE A 88 9.74 8.74 7.54
N GLY A 89 8.76 9.04 8.38
CA GLY A 89 7.98 10.29 8.30
C GLY A 89 8.85 11.53 8.48
N GLU A 90 8.31 12.68 8.06
CA GLU A 90 8.89 14.00 8.34
C GLU A 90 9.10 14.20 9.84
N GLU A 91 8.09 13.84 10.64
CA GLU A 91 8.26 13.60 12.06
C GLU A 91 8.61 12.12 12.28
N ALA A 92 9.84 11.87 12.74
CA ALA A 92 10.37 10.52 12.83
C ALA A 92 9.82 9.72 14.02
N ARG A 93 9.38 10.37 15.09
CA ARG A 93 8.93 9.68 16.31
C ARG A 93 7.69 10.32 16.91
N ASP A 94 6.83 9.50 17.49
CA ASP A 94 5.73 9.99 18.30
C ASP A 94 6.16 10.25 19.76
N LYS A 95 5.21 10.77 20.57
CA LYS A 95 5.41 11.04 22.00
C LYS A 95 5.73 9.80 22.85
N TYR A 96 5.51 8.59 22.33
CA TYR A 96 5.83 7.32 22.99
C TYR A 96 7.20 6.77 22.57
N GLY A 97 7.90 7.49 21.69
CA GLY A 97 9.21 7.10 21.17
C GLY A 97 9.15 6.04 20.09
N ARG A 98 7.97 5.69 19.54
CA ARG A 98 7.86 4.78 18.39
C ARG A 98 8.35 5.49 17.13
N LEU A 99 9.03 4.77 16.25
CA LEU A 99 9.43 5.30 14.95
C LEU A 99 8.21 5.33 14.02
N LEU A 100 7.96 6.46 13.38
CA LEU A 100 6.84 6.65 12.47
C LEU A 100 7.29 6.35 11.03
N ALA A 101 6.65 5.39 10.37
CA ALA A 101 7.02 5.01 9.01
C ALA A 101 5.84 4.58 8.13
N TYR A 102 6.00 4.75 6.82
CA TYR A 102 5.31 3.94 5.82
C TYR A 102 6.13 2.67 5.59
N VAL A 103 5.50 1.51 5.69
CA VAL A 103 6.16 0.20 5.64
C VAL A 103 5.94 -0.44 4.28
N TYR A 104 7.02 -0.92 3.67
CA TYR A 104 7.00 -1.56 2.36
C TYR A 104 7.56 -2.99 2.43
N LEU A 105 7.01 -3.87 1.60
CA LEU A 105 7.50 -5.24 1.37
C LEU A 105 8.64 -5.29 0.34
N ASP A 106 8.98 -4.15 -0.28
CA ASP A 106 10.00 -4.07 -1.31
C ASP A 106 10.78 -2.73 -1.26
N PRO A 107 12.04 -2.69 -1.73
CA PRO A 107 12.85 -1.47 -1.78
C PRO A 107 12.43 -0.48 -2.88
N ALA A 108 11.59 -0.89 -3.84
CA ALA A 108 11.14 -0.04 -4.94
C ALA A 108 9.89 0.79 -4.60
N LYS A 109 9.37 0.67 -3.37
CA LYS A 109 8.19 1.37 -2.84
C LYS A 109 6.90 1.06 -3.60
N LYS A 110 6.64 -0.21 -3.88
CA LYS A 110 5.50 -0.63 -4.70
C LYS A 110 4.46 -1.49 -3.97
N SER A 111 4.80 -2.06 -2.82
CA SER A 111 3.92 -2.85 -1.96
C SER A 111 3.89 -2.27 -0.56
N MET A 112 3.06 -1.24 -0.36
CA MET A 112 2.95 -0.53 0.93
C MET A 112 1.96 -1.26 1.85
N VAL A 113 2.44 -1.74 3.00
CA VAL A 113 1.64 -2.46 4.01
C VAL A 113 0.51 -1.58 4.55
N ASN A 114 0.77 -0.29 4.78
CA ASN A 114 -0.25 0.65 5.24
C ASN A 114 -1.46 0.72 4.28
N ALA A 115 -1.18 0.77 2.97
CA ALA A 115 -2.22 0.81 1.94
C ALA A 115 -2.97 -0.52 1.84
N ILE A 116 -2.25 -1.65 1.92
CA ILE A 116 -2.86 -2.99 1.92
C ILE A 116 -3.85 -3.12 3.10
N LEU A 117 -3.43 -2.76 4.32
CA LEU A 117 -4.30 -2.81 5.51
C LEU A 117 -5.55 -1.93 5.37
N ALA A 118 -5.40 -0.71 4.84
CA ALA A 118 -6.51 0.22 4.61
C ALA A 118 -7.49 -0.32 3.56
N ALA A 119 -6.97 -0.83 2.43
CA ALA A 119 -7.78 -1.40 1.35
C ALA A 119 -8.57 -2.61 1.82
N GLN A 120 -7.97 -3.49 2.62
CA GLN A 120 -8.64 -4.66 3.16
C GLN A 120 -9.61 -4.37 4.31
N GLY A 121 -9.76 -3.10 4.70
CA GLY A 121 -10.67 -2.70 5.77
C GLY A 121 -10.21 -3.13 7.16
N TYR A 122 -8.90 -3.31 7.38
CA TYR A 122 -8.36 -3.60 8.72
C TYR A 122 -7.95 -2.34 9.49
N ALA A 123 -7.99 -1.17 8.84
CA ALA A 123 -7.62 0.08 9.46
C ALA A 123 -8.56 1.23 9.08
N GLU A 124 -8.73 2.18 9.99
CA GLU A 124 -9.30 3.50 9.74
C GLU A 124 -8.22 4.52 9.37
N VAL A 125 -8.63 5.68 8.86
CA VAL A 125 -7.70 6.78 8.53
C VAL A 125 -7.30 7.54 9.80
N MET A 126 -6.00 7.67 10.05
CA MET A 126 -5.45 8.52 11.11
C MET A 126 -4.41 9.49 10.54
N THR A 127 -4.85 10.70 10.21
CA THR A 127 -3.98 11.75 9.65
C THR A 127 -3.43 12.65 10.75
N ILE A 128 -2.11 12.63 10.97
CA ILE A 128 -1.43 13.46 11.96
C ILE A 128 -0.32 14.26 11.25
N PRO A 129 -0.41 15.61 11.16
CA PRO A 129 0.66 16.45 10.61
C PRO A 129 1.96 16.35 11.43
N PRO A 130 3.14 16.46 10.80
CA PRO A 130 3.37 16.73 9.38
C PRO A 130 3.28 15.50 8.46
N ASN A 131 3.08 14.29 8.99
CA ASN A 131 3.15 13.04 8.26
C ASN A 131 1.88 12.74 7.43
N VAL A 132 1.62 13.55 6.39
CA VAL A 132 0.36 13.53 5.61
C VAL A 132 0.50 13.09 4.15
N LYS A 133 1.68 12.60 3.75
CA LYS A 133 2.04 12.29 2.35
C LYS A 133 1.01 11.46 1.58
N PHE A 134 0.39 10.47 2.23
CA PHE A 134 -0.59 9.54 1.62
C PHE A 134 -2.00 9.68 2.20
N ALA A 135 -2.32 10.81 2.84
CA ALA A 135 -3.60 10.99 3.52
C ALA A 135 -4.82 10.78 2.60
N ASP A 136 -4.77 11.30 1.37
CA ASP A 136 -5.88 11.15 0.42
C ASP A 136 -5.98 9.72 -0.14
N THR A 137 -4.85 9.07 -0.39
CA THR A 137 -4.82 7.64 -0.75
C THR A 137 -5.49 6.78 0.32
N PHE A 138 -5.14 6.96 1.60
CA PHE A 138 -5.77 6.17 2.67
C PHE A 138 -7.26 6.47 2.82
N LYS A 139 -7.70 7.72 2.63
CA LYS A 139 -9.14 8.05 2.60
C LYS A 139 -9.87 7.30 1.49
N GLU A 140 -9.31 7.25 0.29
CA GLU A 140 -9.92 6.54 -0.84
C GLU A 140 -9.99 5.03 -0.58
N LEU A 141 -8.90 4.44 -0.08
CA LEU A 141 -8.83 3.00 0.22
C LEU A 141 -9.81 2.60 1.33
N VAL A 142 -9.87 3.34 2.44
CA VAL A 142 -10.82 3.06 3.53
C VAL A 142 -12.27 3.26 3.06
N LYS A 143 -12.53 4.26 2.22
CA LYS A 143 -13.85 4.44 1.60
C LYS A 143 -14.24 3.22 0.77
N ASN A 144 -13.36 2.73 -0.11
CA ASN A 144 -13.61 1.52 -0.89
C ASN A 144 -13.77 0.28 -0.01
N ALA A 145 -13.05 0.21 1.12
CA ALA A 145 -13.21 -0.87 2.09
C ALA A 145 -14.60 -0.88 2.74
N ARG A 146 -15.10 0.30 3.13
CA ARG A 146 -16.46 0.48 3.65
C ARG A 146 -17.52 0.14 2.64
N GLU A 147 -17.42 0.69 1.42
CA GLU A 147 -18.38 0.40 0.35
C GLU A 147 -18.41 -1.08 -0.01
N GLY A 148 -17.25 -1.75 0.05
CA GLY A 148 -17.12 -3.19 -0.17
C GLY A 148 -17.54 -4.07 1.01
N ASN A 149 -17.91 -3.52 2.17
CA ASN A 149 -18.16 -4.28 3.41
C ASN A 149 -16.96 -5.18 3.78
N ARG A 150 -15.74 -4.62 3.74
CA ARG A 150 -14.48 -5.34 4.01
C ARG A 150 -14.04 -5.19 5.46
N GLY A 151 -13.41 -6.23 6.00
CA GLY A 151 -12.80 -6.21 7.34
C GLY A 151 -13.76 -5.71 8.41
N LEU A 152 -13.41 -4.57 9.02
CA LEU A 152 -14.19 -3.85 10.04
C LEU A 152 -15.68 -3.67 9.67
N TRP A 153 -15.99 -3.58 8.38
CA TRP A 153 -17.31 -3.25 7.84
C TRP A 153 -18.08 -4.47 7.33
N SER A 154 -17.57 -5.70 7.53
CA SER A 154 -18.22 -6.92 7.02
C SER A 154 -19.51 -7.31 7.75
N GLU A 155 -19.79 -6.69 8.91
CA GLU A 155 -21.01 -6.92 9.69
C GLU A 155 -21.76 -5.62 10.05
N GLU A 156 -21.25 -4.45 9.66
CA GLU A 156 -22.01 -3.21 9.70
C GLU A 156 -22.71 -3.05 8.35
N ASP A 157 -24.03 -2.89 8.38
CA ASP A 157 -24.93 -2.75 7.22
C ASP A 157 -25.31 -4.04 6.45
N SER A 158 -26.07 -4.92 7.11
CA SER A 158 -27.00 -5.82 6.41
C SER A 158 -28.29 -5.12 5.92
N GLU A 159 -28.48 -3.83 6.17
CA GLU A 159 -29.79 -3.17 5.94
C GLU A 159 -29.80 -1.87 5.11
N GLN A 160 -28.67 -1.29 4.69
CA GLN A 160 -28.72 -0.09 3.85
C GLN A 160 -27.56 -0.01 2.86
N ASN A 161 -27.75 -0.51 1.62
CA ASN A 161 -27.05 0.06 0.46
C ASN A 161 -27.74 -0.34 -0.86
N ASN A 162 -28.53 0.60 -1.40
CA ASN A 162 -29.28 0.51 -2.67
C ASN A 162 -28.43 0.80 -3.92
N SER A 163 -27.13 0.51 -3.92
CA SER A 163 -26.35 0.52 -5.16
C SER A 163 -26.39 -0.87 -5.78
N GLU A 164 -27.02 -0.99 -6.94
CA GLU A 164 -26.96 -2.22 -7.73
C GLU A 164 -25.47 -2.53 -8.04
N PRO A 165 -24.95 -3.71 -7.63
CA PRO A 165 -23.60 -4.12 -8.00
C PRO A 165 -23.47 -4.10 -9.52
N VAL A 166 -22.35 -3.59 -10.04
CA VAL A 166 -22.05 -3.72 -11.47
C VAL A 166 -22.06 -5.20 -11.85
N THR A 167 -22.88 -5.57 -12.84
CA THR A 167 -22.94 -6.94 -13.38
C THR A 167 -21.53 -7.40 -13.76
N GLY A 168 -21.11 -8.58 -13.29
CA GLY A 168 -19.79 -9.14 -13.58
C GLY A 168 -18.66 -8.70 -12.63
N ALA A 169 -18.81 -7.67 -11.79
CA ALA A 169 -17.75 -7.23 -10.87
C ALA A 169 -17.33 -8.32 -9.87
N GLY A 170 -18.30 -9.10 -9.36
CA GLY A 170 -18.01 -10.26 -8.49
C GLY A 170 -17.18 -11.34 -9.19
N SER A 171 -17.52 -11.66 -10.45
CA SER A 171 -16.76 -12.62 -11.27
C SER A 171 -15.34 -12.12 -11.54
N CYS A 172 -15.17 -10.82 -11.78
CA CYS A 172 -13.84 -10.24 -11.99
C CYS A 172 -12.96 -10.34 -10.73
N ILE A 173 -13.52 -10.03 -9.56
CA ILE A 173 -12.80 -10.17 -8.29
C ILE A 173 -12.40 -11.62 -8.04
N GLU A 174 -13.26 -12.59 -8.36
CA GLU A 174 -12.93 -14.01 -8.26
C GLU A 174 -11.78 -14.40 -9.19
N VAL A 175 -11.78 -13.92 -10.43
CA VAL A 175 -10.64 -14.13 -11.36
C VAL A 175 -9.37 -13.53 -10.77
N LEU A 176 -9.38 -12.25 -10.41
CA LEU A 176 -8.21 -11.54 -9.88
C LEU A 176 -7.61 -12.20 -8.63
N ASN A 177 -8.44 -12.81 -7.77
CA ASN A 177 -8.00 -13.48 -6.55
C ASN A 177 -7.47 -14.90 -6.77
N ASN A 178 -7.85 -15.54 -7.87
CA ASN A 178 -7.41 -16.89 -8.23
C ASN A 178 -6.26 -16.90 -9.25
N THR A 179 -5.94 -15.75 -9.86
CA THR A 179 -4.78 -15.63 -10.75
C THR A 179 -3.48 -15.78 -9.96
N SER A 180 -2.68 -16.77 -10.35
CA SER A 180 -1.34 -16.99 -9.82
C SER A 180 -0.34 -15.97 -10.38
N GLN A 181 0.87 -15.94 -9.81
CA GLN A 181 1.95 -15.12 -10.35
C GLN A 181 2.22 -15.45 -11.84
N GLU A 182 2.33 -16.74 -12.19
CA GLU A 182 2.49 -17.21 -13.58
C GLU A 182 1.33 -16.73 -14.48
N GLY A 183 0.09 -16.83 -13.99
CA GLY A 183 -1.08 -16.37 -14.74
C GLY A 183 -1.08 -14.86 -14.98
N PHE A 184 -0.49 -14.06 -14.08
CA PHE A 184 -0.27 -12.64 -14.33
C PHE A 184 0.87 -12.40 -15.33
N GLU A 185 1.96 -13.17 -15.25
CA GLU A 185 3.12 -13.05 -16.15
C GLU A 185 2.81 -13.40 -17.61
N ASP A 186 1.82 -14.26 -17.86
CA ASP A 186 1.34 -14.58 -19.20
C ASP A 186 0.69 -13.37 -19.92
N ILE A 187 0.30 -12.34 -19.17
CA ILE A 187 -0.28 -11.12 -19.73
C ILE A 187 0.84 -10.24 -20.29
N SER A 188 0.74 -9.92 -21.58
CA SER A 188 1.73 -9.07 -22.26
C SER A 188 1.99 -7.76 -21.50
N GLY A 189 3.26 -7.52 -21.15
CA GLY A 189 3.68 -6.31 -20.45
C GLY A 189 3.56 -6.38 -18.91
N ILE A 190 3.12 -7.51 -18.37
CA ILE A 190 3.21 -7.87 -16.96
C ILE A 190 4.44 -8.77 -16.79
N GLY A 191 5.53 -8.23 -16.24
CA GLY A 191 6.70 -9.03 -15.86
C GLY A 191 6.58 -9.53 -14.42
N GLU A 192 7.50 -10.41 -14.02
CA GLU A 192 7.59 -11.03 -12.68
C GLU A 192 7.37 -10.03 -11.53
N GLY A 193 8.09 -8.89 -11.55
CA GLY A 193 7.94 -7.87 -10.50
C GLY A 193 6.58 -7.17 -10.48
N ILE A 194 5.78 -7.19 -11.54
CA ILE A 194 4.39 -6.70 -11.51
C ILE A 194 3.47 -7.79 -10.96
N ALA A 195 3.65 -9.02 -11.41
CA ALA A 195 2.86 -10.17 -10.97
C ALA A 195 2.99 -10.40 -9.45
N GLU A 196 4.21 -10.33 -8.90
CA GLU A 196 4.45 -10.43 -7.46
C GLU A 196 3.66 -9.37 -6.67
N ARG A 197 3.56 -8.14 -7.19
CA ARG A 197 2.81 -7.05 -6.52
C ARG A 197 1.31 -7.26 -6.56
N LEU A 198 0.80 -7.82 -7.66
CA LEU A 198 -0.62 -8.18 -7.78
C LEU A 198 -0.96 -9.30 -6.78
N VAL A 199 -0.09 -10.31 -6.65
CA VAL A 199 -0.24 -11.38 -5.66
C VAL A 199 -0.15 -10.84 -4.23
N ASN A 200 0.82 -9.97 -3.93
CA ASN A 200 0.95 -9.37 -2.60
C ASN A 200 -0.24 -8.47 -2.21
N ALA A 201 -0.97 -7.94 -3.20
CA ALA A 201 -2.16 -7.13 -2.98
C ALA A 201 -3.43 -7.96 -2.79
N GLN A 202 -3.39 -9.27 -3.10
CA GLN A 202 -4.52 -10.18 -2.90
C GLN A 202 -4.82 -10.41 -1.40
N PRO A 203 -6.08 -10.74 -1.06
CA PRO A 203 -7.23 -10.77 -1.97
C PRO A 203 -7.69 -9.35 -2.33
N PHE A 204 -7.99 -9.06 -3.58
CA PHE A 204 -8.83 -7.93 -3.96
C PHE A 204 -10.22 -8.16 -3.38
N GLY A 205 -10.62 -7.33 -2.41
CA GLY A 205 -11.87 -7.56 -1.70
C GLY A 205 -13.09 -7.20 -2.55
N PRO A 206 -14.31 -7.51 -2.07
CA PRO A 206 -15.55 -7.16 -2.77
C PRO A 206 -15.58 -5.68 -3.15
N CYS A 207 -15.83 -5.42 -4.43
CA CYS A 207 -15.95 -4.08 -5.00
C CYS A 207 -17.33 -3.91 -5.64
N LYS A 208 -18.00 -2.79 -5.37
CA LYS A 208 -19.32 -2.46 -5.95
C LYS A 208 -19.24 -1.75 -7.31
N SER A 209 -18.05 -1.37 -7.77
CA SER A 209 -17.85 -0.66 -9.03
C SER A 209 -16.50 -0.99 -9.68
N VAL A 210 -16.41 -0.82 -11.00
CA VAL A 210 -15.14 -0.91 -11.76
C VAL A 210 -14.10 0.10 -11.22
N GLY A 211 -14.57 1.28 -10.77
CA GLY A 211 -13.70 2.29 -10.15
C GLY A 211 -13.00 1.78 -8.89
N CYS A 212 -13.71 1.04 -8.02
CA CYS A 212 -13.13 0.40 -6.84
C CYS A 212 -12.00 -0.58 -7.23
N ILE A 213 -12.26 -1.45 -8.21
CA ILE A 213 -11.26 -2.43 -8.69
C ILE A 213 -10.03 -1.71 -9.24
N LYS A 214 -10.23 -0.66 -10.06
CA LYS A 214 -9.15 0.14 -10.63
C LYS A 214 -8.33 0.87 -9.56
N THR A 215 -8.98 1.40 -8.53
CA THR A 215 -8.28 2.05 -7.41
C THR A 215 -7.43 1.04 -6.65
N ASP A 216 -7.96 -0.14 -6.32
CA ASP A 216 -7.20 -1.15 -5.59
C ASP A 216 -6.00 -1.66 -6.40
N LEU A 217 -6.18 -1.93 -7.70
CA LEU A 217 -5.07 -2.25 -8.61
C LEU A 217 -4.02 -1.13 -8.63
N ARG A 218 -4.44 0.13 -8.78
CA ARG A 218 -3.53 1.28 -8.90
C ARG A 218 -2.77 1.58 -7.62
N GLU A 219 -3.46 1.66 -6.50
CA GLU A 219 -2.92 2.16 -5.23
C GLU A 219 -2.25 1.04 -4.41
N VAL A 220 -2.74 -0.20 -4.50
CA VAL A 220 -2.24 -1.33 -3.70
C VAL A 220 -1.19 -2.13 -4.47
N SER A 221 -1.44 -2.42 -5.76
CA SER A 221 -0.49 -3.18 -6.60
C SER A 221 0.52 -2.28 -7.35
N TYR A 222 0.32 -0.96 -7.30
CA TYR A 222 1.12 0.02 -8.03
C TYR A 222 1.18 -0.27 -9.54
N VAL A 223 0.09 -0.80 -10.11
CA VAL A 223 -0.06 -0.86 -11.56
C VAL A 223 -0.56 0.49 -12.03
N GLY A 224 0.28 1.25 -12.75
CA GLY A 224 -0.09 2.60 -13.20
C GLY A 224 -1.41 2.60 -13.98
N LYS A 225 -2.09 3.75 -14.03
CA LYS A 225 -3.48 3.87 -14.55
C LYS A 225 -3.76 3.05 -15.82
N GLY A 226 -2.96 3.22 -16.87
CA GLY A 226 -3.17 2.49 -18.13
C GLY A 226 -3.06 0.97 -17.99
N ARG A 227 -2.16 0.48 -17.13
CA ARG A 227 -1.99 -0.96 -16.91
C ARG A 227 -3.11 -1.57 -16.07
N ALA A 228 -3.75 -0.79 -15.19
CA ALA A 228 -4.94 -1.26 -14.49
C ALA A 228 -6.10 -1.45 -15.48
N ASP A 229 -6.22 -0.59 -16.49
CA ASP A 229 -7.19 -0.74 -17.57
C ASP A 229 -6.85 -1.99 -18.42
N ASP A 230 -5.60 -2.15 -18.87
CA ASP A 230 -5.14 -3.31 -19.65
C ASP A 230 -5.40 -4.66 -18.93
N LEU A 231 -5.14 -4.71 -17.61
CA LEU A 231 -5.39 -5.92 -16.80
C LEU A 231 -6.86 -6.30 -16.79
N LEU A 232 -7.75 -5.32 -16.65
CA LEU A 232 -9.18 -5.56 -16.62
C LEU A 232 -9.71 -5.91 -18.02
N GLU A 233 -9.17 -5.33 -19.09
CA GLU A 233 -9.52 -5.74 -20.46
C GLU A 233 -9.15 -7.20 -20.74
N HIS A 234 -8.03 -7.67 -20.19
CA HIS A 234 -7.57 -9.03 -20.39
C HIS A 234 -8.29 -10.05 -19.51
N LEU A 235 -8.41 -9.76 -18.21
CA LEU A 235 -8.92 -10.71 -17.21
C LEU A 235 -10.43 -10.62 -17.01
N CYS A 236 -11.02 -9.46 -17.29
CA CYS A 236 -12.41 -9.16 -16.99
C CYS A 236 -13.09 -8.35 -18.12
N PRO A 237 -13.08 -8.83 -19.38
CA PRO A 237 -13.63 -8.06 -20.51
C PRO A 237 -15.10 -7.68 -20.32
N GLU A 238 -15.87 -8.54 -19.65
CA GLU A 238 -17.32 -8.39 -19.39
C GLU A 238 -17.71 -7.14 -18.56
N ILE A 239 -16.77 -6.53 -17.83
CA ILE A 239 -17.05 -5.35 -16.97
C ILE A 239 -16.57 -4.02 -17.58
N ILE A 240 -16.02 -4.04 -18.78
CA ILE A 240 -15.49 -2.86 -19.48
C ILE A 240 -16.45 -2.33 -20.56
N GLU A 241 -17.48 -3.11 -20.93
CA GLU A 241 -18.51 -2.72 -21.91
C GLU A 241 -19.48 -1.63 -21.43
#